data_AF-A0AAV5TH77-F1
#
_entry.id   AF-A0AAV5TH77-F1
#
_cell.length_a   1.000
_cell.length_b   1.000
_cell.length_c   1.000
_cell.angle_alpha   90.00
_cell.angle_beta   90.00
_cell.angle_gamma   90.00
#
_symmetry.space_group_name_H-M   'P 1'
#
loop_
_entity.id
_entity.type
_entity.pdbx_description
1 polymer ?
#
loop_
_entity_poly.entity_id
_entity_poly.type
_entity_poly.pdbx_seq_one_letter_code
_entity_poly.pdbx_strand_id
1 'polypeptide(L)'
;QTLYFPCMLALRQESKNSCYKIMFWISLVDMLTLLVCSVFYGVGLLQGDVFCARPFWHFCLGAYGIGAASCLGCLILVCNRMAELMNKGWIIEGIRTHLFLSAATLYGIVFALFTPPPLFNSAHQSFFFNPYIDYYF
;
A
#
# COMPACT_ATOMS: atom_id res chain seq x y z
N GLN A 1 -9.26 -8.81 -9.16
CA GLN A 1 -8.08 -8.13 -9.75
C GLN A 1 -8.30 -7.81 -11.24
N THR A 2 -8.85 -8.71 -12.04
CA THR A 2 -9.05 -8.52 -13.50
C THR A 2 -9.86 -7.27 -13.88
N LEU A 3 -10.83 -6.88 -13.05
CA LEU A 3 -11.68 -5.70 -13.27
C LEU A 3 -10.99 -4.37 -12.95
N TYR A 4 -9.88 -4.38 -12.21
CA TYR A 4 -9.14 -3.16 -11.85
C TYR A 4 -8.17 -2.70 -12.94
N PHE A 5 -7.68 -3.66 -13.74
CA PHE A 5 -6.80 -3.42 -14.87
C PHE A 5 -7.39 -2.46 -15.92
N PRO A 6 -8.63 -2.64 -16.41
CA PRO A 6 -9.24 -1.72 -17.38
C PRO A 6 -9.48 -0.33 -16.77
N CYS A 7 -9.86 -0.24 -15.48
CA CYS A 7 -10.00 1.04 -14.80
C CYS A 7 -8.67 1.81 -14.79
N MET A 8 -7.57 1.14 -14.44
CA MET A 8 -6.24 1.73 -14.42
C MET A 8 -5.78 2.23 -15.81
N LEU A 9 -6.13 1.50 -16.89
CA LEU A 9 -5.85 1.93 -18.26
C LEU A 9 -6.68 3.17 -18.65
N ALA A 10 -7.95 3.23 -18.25
CA ALA A 10 -8.80 4.40 -18.48
C ALA A 10 -8.27 5.64 -17.75
N LEU A 11 -7.80 5.48 -16.49
CA LEU A 11 -7.15 6.54 -15.71
C LEU A 11 -5.86 7.05 -16.37
N ARG A 12 -5.11 6.18 -17.06
CA ARG A 12 -3.88 6.54 -17.78
C ARG A 12 -4.16 7.39 -19.03
N GLN A 13 -5.28 7.15 -19.70
CA GLN A 13 -5.71 7.93 -20.87
C GLN A 13 -5.92 9.41 -20.51
N GLU A 14 -6.45 9.68 -19.31
CA GLU A 14 -6.75 11.02 -18.78
C GLU A 14 -5.60 11.63 -17.94
N SER A 15 -4.36 11.14 -18.11
CA SER A 15 -3.19 11.57 -17.33
C SER A 15 -2.71 13.02 -17.58
N LYS A 16 -3.46 13.81 -18.36
CA LYS A 16 -3.13 15.22 -18.61
C LYS A 16 -3.24 16.06 -17.33
N ASN A 17 -4.17 15.71 -16.43
CA ASN A 17 -4.33 16.40 -15.15
C ASN A 17 -3.46 15.77 -14.05
N SER A 18 -2.88 16.61 -13.20
CA SER A 18 -2.08 16.21 -12.04
C SER A 18 -2.86 15.31 -11.06
N CYS A 19 -4.19 15.48 -10.97
CA CYS A 19 -5.08 14.65 -10.16
C CYS A 19 -5.13 13.18 -10.64
N TYR A 20 -5.24 12.95 -11.96
CA TYR A 20 -5.27 11.59 -12.53
C TYR A 20 -3.94 10.86 -12.36
N LYS A 21 -2.81 11.58 -12.37
CA LYS A 21 -1.50 11.00 -12.06
C LYS A 21 -1.40 10.48 -10.62
N ILE A 22 -1.90 11.25 -9.65
CA ILE A 22 -1.93 10.82 -8.24
C ILE A 22 -2.86 9.62 -8.09
N MET A 23 -4.06 9.69 -8.68
CA MET A 23 -5.06 8.63 -8.58
C MET A 23 -4.54 7.31 -9.18
N PHE A 24 -3.87 7.38 -10.33
CA PHE A 24 -3.22 6.22 -10.96
C PHE A 24 -2.18 5.57 -10.04
N TRP A 25 -1.32 6.38 -9.40
CA TRP A 25 -0.28 5.86 -8.52
C TRP A 25 -0.86 5.20 -7.26
N ILE A 26 -1.85 5.83 -6.62
CA ILE A 26 -2.54 5.25 -5.45
C ILE A 26 -3.19 3.91 -5.83
N SER A 27 -3.91 3.87 -6.95
CA SER A 27 -4.53 2.63 -7.43
C SER A 27 -3.51 1.52 -7.74
N LEU A 28 -2.33 1.87 -8.24
CA LEU A 28 -1.25 0.90 -8.48
C LEU A 28 -0.70 0.33 -7.17
N VAL A 29 -0.47 1.18 -6.17
CA VAL A 29 -0.03 0.76 -4.84
C VAL A 29 -1.07 -0.15 -4.18
N ASP A 30 -2.35 0.23 -4.21
CA ASP A 30 -3.45 -0.56 -3.64
C ASP A 30 -3.62 -1.93 -4.32
N MET A 31 -3.50 -1.99 -5.65
CA MET A 31 -3.54 -3.24 -6.40
C MET A 31 -2.44 -4.22 -6.02
N LEU A 32 -1.21 -3.71 -5.88
CA LEU A 32 -0.11 -4.50 -5.37
C LEU A 32 -0.41 -4.98 -3.94
N THR A 33 -1.14 -4.20 -3.13
CA THR A 33 -1.39 -4.54 -1.71
C THR A 33 -2.39 -5.66 -1.64
N LEU A 34 -3.45 -5.54 -2.42
CA LEU A 34 -4.46 -6.58 -2.54
C LEU A 34 -3.89 -7.84 -3.16
N LEU A 35 -3.02 -7.76 -4.18
CA LEU A 35 -2.30 -8.92 -4.69
C LEU A 35 -1.50 -9.61 -3.60
N VAL A 36 -0.78 -8.83 -2.81
CA VAL A 36 0.07 -9.35 -1.75
C VAL A 36 -0.73 -9.99 -0.62
N CYS A 37 -1.72 -9.26 -0.09
CA CYS A 37 -2.53 -9.68 1.03
C CYS A 37 -3.53 -10.78 0.70
N SER A 38 -3.90 -10.99 -0.57
CA SER A 38 -4.84 -12.07 -0.94
C SER A 38 -4.14 -13.28 -1.52
N VAL A 39 -3.25 -13.11 -2.50
CA VAL A 39 -2.63 -14.24 -3.22
C VAL A 39 -1.54 -14.87 -2.39
N PHE A 40 -0.55 -14.10 -1.91
CA PHE A 40 0.54 -14.67 -1.12
C PHE A 40 0.06 -15.14 0.25
N TYR A 41 -0.87 -14.41 0.88
CA TYR A 41 -1.52 -14.86 2.10
C TYR A 41 -2.25 -16.19 1.88
N GLY A 42 -3.08 -16.29 0.84
CA GLY A 42 -3.83 -17.51 0.54
C GLY A 42 -2.92 -18.70 0.25
N VAL A 43 -1.85 -18.51 -0.52
CA VAL A 43 -0.86 -19.56 -0.79
C VAL A 43 -0.10 -19.96 0.47
N GLY A 44 0.34 -19.00 1.29
CA GLY A 44 0.99 -19.27 2.57
C GLY A 44 0.09 -20.04 3.54
N LEU A 45 -1.21 -19.76 3.52
CA LEU A 45 -2.21 -20.46 4.32
C LEU A 45 -2.45 -21.90 3.85
N LEU A 46 -2.43 -22.16 2.54
CA LEU A 46 -2.52 -23.51 1.98
C LEU A 46 -1.26 -24.36 2.24
N GLN A 47 -0.08 -23.74 2.27
CA GLN A 47 1.18 -24.43 2.56
C GLN A 47 1.42 -24.63 4.07
N GLY A 48 0.67 -23.92 4.94
CA GLY A 48 0.92 -23.92 6.38
C GLY A 48 2.23 -23.24 6.76
N ASP A 49 2.80 -22.42 5.87
CA ASP A 49 4.13 -21.83 6.00
C ASP A 49 4.15 -20.87 7.22
N VAL A 50 5.09 -21.10 8.14
CA VAL A 50 5.35 -20.22 9.29
C VAL A 50 6.42 -19.20 8.93
N PHE A 51 6.46 -18.05 9.62
CA PHE A 51 7.43 -16.98 9.39
C PHE A 51 8.89 -17.46 9.28
N CYS A 52 9.25 -18.57 9.95
CA CYS A 52 10.58 -19.18 9.91
C CYS A 52 10.98 -19.83 8.58
N ALA A 53 10.06 -20.12 7.66
CA ALA A 53 10.41 -20.78 6.40
C ALA A 53 11.10 -19.83 5.40
N ARG A 54 10.58 -18.60 5.25
CA ARG A 54 11.14 -17.55 4.38
C ARG A 54 10.93 -16.14 4.98
N PRO A 55 11.75 -15.76 5.98
CA PRO A 55 11.51 -14.54 6.77
C PRO A 55 11.54 -13.26 5.94
N PHE A 56 12.41 -13.17 4.93
CA PHE A 56 12.48 -11.98 4.07
C PHE A 56 11.21 -11.78 3.20
N TRP A 57 10.65 -12.87 2.69
CA TRP A 57 9.41 -12.82 1.89
C TRP A 57 8.24 -12.36 2.75
N HIS A 58 8.04 -12.96 3.93
CA HIS A 58 6.96 -12.57 4.83
C HIS A 58 7.16 -11.16 5.41
N PHE A 59 8.40 -10.73 5.65
CA PHE A 59 8.72 -9.37 6.06
C PHE A 59 8.29 -8.34 5.01
N CYS A 60 8.64 -8.55 3.74
CA CYS A 60 8.20 -7.66 2.65
C CYS A 60 6.68 -7.65 2.48
N LEU A 61 6.01 -8.80 2.64
CA LEU A 61 4.55 -8.90 2.53
C LEU A 61 3.85 -8.15 3.68
N GLY A 62 4.32 -8.30 4.91
CA GLY A 62 3.78 -7.61 6.09
C GLY A 62 4.02 -6.10 6.04
N ALA A 63 5.20 -5.67 5.61
CA ALA A 63 5.53 -4.26 5.40
C ALA A 63 4.58 -3.59 4.38
N TYR A 64 4.28 -4.30 3.29
CA TYR A 64 3.39 -3.80 2.25
C TYR A 64 1.91 -3.80 2.68
N GLY A 65 1.52 -4.78 3.50
CA GLY A 65 0.15 -4.95 4.00
C GLY A 65 -0.35 -3.88 4.98
N ILE A 66 0.55 -3.12 5.62
CA ILE A 66 0.18 -2.07 6.59
C ILE A 66 -0.48 -0.85 5.90
N GLY A 67 -0.32 -0.68 4.58
CA GLY A 67 -1.05 0.35 3.83
C GLY A 67 -0.73 1.80 4.22
N ALA A 68 0.36 2.05 4.94
CA ALA A 68 0.72 3.40 5.39
C ALA A 68 0.94 4.37 4.22
N ALA A 69 1.49 3.88 3.11
CA ALA A 69 1.68 4.66 1.89
C ALA A 69 0.36 5.07 1.21
N SER A 70 -0.64 4.18 1.20
CA SER A 70 -1.95 4.47 0.59
C SER A 70 -2.73 5.51 1.38
N CYS A 71 -2.67 5.48 2.71
CA CYS A 71 -3.34 6.47 3.57
C CYS A 71 -2.81 7.90 3.32
N LEU A 72 -1.49 8.08 3.27
CA LEU A 72 -0.92 9.38 2.91
C LEU A 72 -1.25 9.78 1.47
N GLY A 73 -1.25 8.82 0.54
CA GLY A 73 -1.70 9.05 -0.84
C GLY A 73 -3.12 9.62 -0.91
N CYS A 74 -4.06 9.04 -0.15
CA CYS A 74 -5.44 9.52 -0.05
C CYS A 74 -5.51 10.95 0.52
N LEU A 75 -4.72 11.28 1.54
CA LEU A 75 -4.66 12.64 2.07
C LEU A 75 -4.16 13.65 1.03
N ILE A 76 -3.10 13.29 0.28
CA ILE A 76 -2.57 14.12 -0.81
C ILE A 76 -3.63 14.34 -1.90
N LEU A 77 -4.40 13.31 -2.24
CA LEU A 77 -5.50 13.40 -3.21
C LEU A 77 -6.60 14.36 -2.75
N VAL A 78 -7.01 14.26 -1.47
CA VAL A 78 -8.01 15.17 -0.87
C VAL A 78 -7.49 16.61 -0.88
N CYS A 79 -6.24 16.84 -0.46
CA CYS A 79 -5.62 18.16 -0.51
C CYS A 79 -5.58 18.72 -1.95
N ASN A 80 -5.30 17.88 -2.95
CA ASN A 80 -5.33 18.28 -4.36
C ASN A 80 -6.72 18.74 -4.79
N ARG A 81 -7.76 17.97 -4.46
CA ARG A 81 -9.16 18.35 -4.75
C ARG A 81 -9.57 19.64 -4.04
N MET A 82 -9.17 19.82 -2.79
CA MET A 82 -9.46 21.05 -2.05
C MET A 82 -8.78 22.28 -2.69
N ALA A 83 -7.54 22.14 -3.16
CA ALA A 83 -6.82 23.22 -3.84
C ALA A 83 -7.45 23.58 -5.20
N GLU A 84 -7.97 22.59 -5.92
CA GLU A 84 -8.69 22.78 -7.19
C GLU A 84 -10.01 23.56 -6.95
N LEU A 85 -10.78 23.20 -5.92
CA LEU A 85 -12.01 23.90 -5.52
C LEU A 85 -11.77 25.35 -5.08
N MET A 86 -10.62 25.63 -4.47
CA MET A 86 -10.23 27.00 -4.06
C MET A 86 -9.66 27.84 -5.21
N ASN A 87 -9.73 27.36 -6.45
CA ASN A 87 -9.14 28.01 -7.64
C ASN A 87 -7.63 28.29 -7.49
N LYS A 88 -6.93 27.44 -6.71
CA LYS A 88 -5.51 27.53 -6.40
C LYS A 88 -4.74 26.28 -6.86
N GLY A 89 -5.27 25.59 -7.87
CA GLY A 89 -4.74 24.34 -8.43
C GLY A 89 -3.28 24.44 -8.92
N TRP A 90 -2.86 25.64 -9.34
CA TRP A 90 -1.47 25.94 -9.74
C TRP A 90 -0.42 25.67 -8.64
N ILE A 91 -0.84 25.57 -7.37
CA ILE A 91 0.07 25.28 -6.25
C ILE A 91 0.57 23.82 -6.29
N ILE A 92 -0.25 22.89 -6.80
CA ILE A 92 0.02 21.43 -6.73
C ILE A 92 0.39 20.83 -8.11
N GLU A 93 0.27 21.63 -9.17
CA GLU A 93 0.62 21.21 -10.53
C GLU A 93 2.12 21.06 -10.79
N GLY A 94 2.48 20.04 -11.58
CA GLY A 94 3.83 19.85 -12.12
C GLY A 94 4.80 19.11 -11.20
N ILE A 95 5.97 19.70 -10.94
CA ILE A 95 7.08 19.02 -10.24
C ILE A 95 6.75 18.70 -8.78
N ARG A 96 5.86 19.49 -8.16
CA ARG A 96 5.43 19.32 -6.76
C ARG A 96 4.62 18.04 -6.57
N THR A 97 3.81 17.66 -7.55
CA THR A 97 3.01 16.43 -7.50
C THR A 97 3.92 15.21 -7.40
N HIS A 98 4.96 15.14 -8.23
CA HIS A 98 5.98 14.09 -8.17
C HIS A 98 6.73 14.08 -6.82
N LEU A 99 6.98 15.25 -6.24
CA LEU A 99 7.59 15.39 -4.93
C LEU A 99 6.71 14.81 -3.82
N PHE A 100 5.41 15.14 -3.79
CA PHE A 100 4.44 14.56 -2.84
C PHE A 100 4.30 13.04 -2.99
N LEU A 101 4.26 12.55 -4.23
CA LEU A 101 4.26 11.13 -4.55
C LEU A 101 5.52 10.43 -4.02
N SER A 102 6.69 11.03 -4.24
CA SER A 102 7.95 10.49 -3.71
C SER A 102 7.99 10.50 -2.18
N ALA A 103 7.45 11.56 -1.54
CA ALA A 103 7.36 11.66 -0.09
C ALA A 103 6.43 10.60 0.52
N ALA A 104 5.26 10.35 -0.10
CA ALA A 104 4.35 9.28 0.34
C ALA A 104 4.98 7.89 0.20
N THR A 105 5.73 7.67 -0.89
CA THR A 105 6.47 6.43 -1.11
C THR A 105 7.55 6.24 -0.05
N LEU A 106 8.36 7.28 0.18
CA LEU A 106 9.44 7.26 1.15
C LEU A 106 8.92 7.07 2.57
N TYR A 107 7.82 7.72 2.93
CA TYR A 107 7.15 7.51 4.21
C TYR A 107 6.71 6.06 4.38
N GLY A 108 6.11 5.46 3.35
CA GLY A 108 5.74 4.04 3.36
C GLY A 108 6.94 3.12 3.62
N ILE A 109 8.07 3.39 2.96
CA ILE A 109 9.31 2.63 3.14
C ILE A 109 9.89 2.80 4.54
N VAL A 110 9.93 4.03 5.07
CA VAL A 110 10.41 4.30 6.43
C VAL A 110 9.50 3.62 7.47
N PHE A 111 8.18 3.70 7.30
CA PHE A 111 7.22 3.06 8.19
C PHE A 111 7.34 1.53 8.17
N ALA A 112 7.60 0.96 6.99
CA ALA A 112 7.86 -0.47 6.81
C ALA A 112 9.16 -0.94 7.49
N LEU A 113 10.18 -0.09 7.57
CA LEU A 113 11.47 -0.44 8.20
C LEU A 113 11.47 -0.23 9.72
N PHE A 114 10.77 0.79 10.21
CA PHE A 114 10.75 1.14 11.64
C PHE A 114 9.65 0.43 12.44
N THR A 115 8.58 -0.05 11.77
CA THR A 115 7.50 -0.77 12.44
C THR A 115 7.76 -2.27 12.37
N PRO A 116 7.72 -3.02 13.48
CA PRO A 116 7.80 -4.46 13.43
C PRO A 116 6.63 -4.97 12.57
N PRO A 117 6.91 -5.64 11.43
CA PRO A 117 5.82 -6.10 10.59
C PRO A 117 5.03 -7.16 11.33
N PRO A 118 3.70 -7.20 11.15
CA PRO A 118 2.92 -8.28 11.69
C PRO A 118 3.42 -9.61 11.13
N LEU A 119 3.80 -10.50 12.05
CA LEU A 119 4.31 -11.82 11.72
C LEU A 119 3.12 -12.70 11.37
N PHE A 120 3.17 -13.33 10.20
CA PHE A 120 2.17 -14.30 9.78
C PHE A 120 2.38 -15.61 10.54
N ASN A 121 1.36 -16.04 11.29
CA ASN A 121 1.33 -17.35 11.93
C ASN A 121 0.20 -18.18 11.32
N SER A 122 0.56 -19.27 10.64
CA SER A 122 -0.39 -20.20 10.02
C SER A 122 -1.26 -20.91 11.06
N ALA A 123 -0.77 -21.11 12.29
CA ALA A 123 -1.51 -21.79 13.36
C ALA A 123 -2.76 -21.01 13.84
N HIS A 124 -2.71 -19.68 13.77
CA HIS A 124 -3.81 -18.80 14.18
C HIS A 124 -4.45 -18.06 13.01
N GLN A 125 -4.04 -18.35 11.76
CA GLN A 125 -4.57 -17.75 10.53
C GLN A 125 -4.69 -16.22 10.62
N SER A 126 -3.74 -15.56 11.28
CA SER A 126 -3.80 -14.12 11.56
C SER A 126 -2.42 -13.51 11.76
N PHE A 127 -2.40 -12.18 11.64
CA PHE A 127 -1.23 -11.31 11.71
C PHE A 127 -1.03 -10.83 13.15
N PHE A 128 0.07 -11.24 13.80
CA PHE A 128 0.38 -10.81 15.17
C PHE A 128 1.61 -9.91 15.23
N PHE A 129 1.53 -8.85 16.04
CA PHE A 129 2.68 -7.98 16.33
C PHE A 129 3.66 -8.59 17.33
N ASN A 130 3.26 -9.67 18.04
CA ASN A 130 4.09 -10.38 19.01
C ASN A 130 4.15 -11.87 18.68
N PRO A 131 5.34 -12.46 18.48
CA PRO A 131 5.50 -13.90 18.24
C PRO A 131 5.40 -14.77 19.50
N TYR A 132 5.45 -14.16 20.70
CA TYR A 132 5.22 -14.86 21.95
C TYR A 132 3.73 -15.03 22.18
N ILE A 133 3.22 -16.16 21.71
CA ILE A 133 1.98 -16.73 22.21
C ILE A 133 2.36 -17.44 23.51
N ASP A 134 1.98 -16.86 24.65
CA ASP A 134 2.03 -17.55 25.94
C ASP A 134 1.15 -18.81 25.84
N TYR A 135 1.79 -19.97 25.95
CA TYR A 135 1.12 -21.27 26.06
C TYR A 135 0.42 -21.36 27.43
N TYR A 136 -0.79 -20.78 27.55
CA TYR A 136 -1.69 -21.04 28.66
C TYR A 136 -3.10 -21.39 28.15
N PHE A 137 -3.23 -22.61 27.63
CA PHE A 137 -4.39 -23.46 27.86
C PHE A 137 -3.98 -24.94 27.76
#